data_AF-A0A662D276-F1
#
_entry.id   AF-A0A662D276-F1
#
_cell.length_a   1.000
_cell.length_b   1.000
_cell.length_c   1.000
_cell.angle_alpha   90.00
_cell.angle_beta   90.00
_cell.angle_gamma   90.00
#
_symmetry.space_group_name_H-M   'P 1'
#
loop_
_entity.id
_entity.type
_entity.pdbx_description
1 polymer ?
#
loop_
_entity_poly.entity_id
_entity_poly.type
_entity_poly.pdbx_seq_one_letter_code
_entity_poly.pdbx_strand_id
1 'polypeptide(L)' 'MNQNTTYIANISKEAEFKKELKKIGFEFFNLNYGFWRATNNKHILSFYKNGNLLIQGKEIDKIVDMLI' A
#
# COMPACT_ATOMS: atom_id res chain seq x y z
N MET A 1 10.81 19.73 -7.11
CA MET A 1 10.36 18.62 -7.98
C MET A 1 9.66 17.59 -7.10
N ASN A 2 8.34 17.41 -7.26
CA ASN A 2 7.59 16.42 -6.47
C ASN A 2 7.83 15.03 -7.08
N GLN A 3 8.79 14.27 -6.54
CA GLN A 3 9.05 12.92 -7.02
C GLN A 3 7.99 11.97 -6.44
N ASN A 4 7.10 11.47 -7.30
CA ASN A 4 6.27 10.32 -6.95
C ASN A 4 7.21 9.12 -6.82
N THR A 5 7.36 8.62 -5.60
CA THR A 5 8.24 7.48 -5.30
C THR A 5 7.43 6.20 -5.41
N THR A 6 8.03 5.17 -6.01
CA THR A 6 7.43 3.84 -6.14
C THR A 6 8.27 2.83 -5.37
N TYR A 7 7.65 2.06 -4.48
CA TYR A 7 8.29 1.00 -3.71
C TYR A 7 7.56 -0.32 -3.90
N ILE A 8 8.31 -1.43 -3.96
CA ILE A 8 7.78 -2.78 -4.11
C ILE A 8 8.24 -3.62 -2.91
N ALA A 9 7.29 -4.20 -2.19
CA ALA A 9 7.54 -5.09 -1.05
C ALA A 9 6.80 -6.42 -1.20
N ASN A 10 7.34 -7.47 -0.57
CA ASN A 10 6.63 -8.72 -0.34
C ASN A 10 6.04 -8.71 1.07
N ILE A 11 4.72 -8.84 1.21
CA ILE A 11 4.08 -8.81 2.53
C ILE A 11 3.64 -10.22 2.94
N SER A 12 4.21 -10.72 4.03
CA SER A 12 3.81 -12.02 4.61
C SER A 12 2.63 -11.91 5.59
N LYS A 13 2.41 -10.71 6.15
CA LYS A 13 1.38 -10.42 7.17
C LYS A 13 0.29 -9.46 6.66
N GLU A 14 -0.32 -9.81 5.52
CA GLU A 14 -1.32 -8.96 4.85
C GLU A 14 -2.45 -8.49 5.77
N ALA A 15 -3.00 -9.38 6.60
CA ALA A 15 -4.13 -9.07 7.46
C ALA A 15 -3.83 -8.02 8.54
N GLU A 16 -2.62 -8.04 9.10
CA GLU A 16 -2.17 -7.05 10.10
C GLU A 16 -1.93 -5.70 9.41
N PHE A 17 -1.20 -5.71 8.29
CA PHE A 17 -0.93 -4.51 7.50
C PHE A 17 -2.22 -3.82 7.03
N LYS A 18 -3.20 -4.60 6.57
CA LYS A 18 -4.52 -4.10 6.16
C LYS A 18 -5.28 -3.40 7.30
N LYS A 19 -5.14 -3.90 8.54
CA LYS A 19 -5.75 -3.27 9.72
C LYS A 19 -5.09 -1.93 10.04
N GLU A 20 -3.76 -1.86 10.02
CA GLU A 20 -3.02 -0.62 10.27
C GLU A 20 -3.33 0.46 9.21
N LEU A 21 -3.37 0.07 7.94
CA LEU A 21 -3.78 0.96 6.85
C LEU A 21 -5.19 1.55 7.06
N LYS A 22 -6.16 0.74 7.52
CA LYS A 22 -7.51 1.26 7.85
C LYS A 22 -7.48 2.30 8.97
N LYS A 23 -6.67 2.10 10.01
CA LYS A 23 -6.57 3.04 11.15
C LYS A 23 -6.05 4.40 10.71
N ILE A 24 -5.14 4.44 9.74
CA ILE A 24 -4.56 5.69 9.21
C ILE A 24 -5.34 6.28 8.02
N GLY A 25 -6.57 5.80 7.79
CA GLY A 25 -7.50 6.39 6.83
C GLY A 25 -7.32 5.94 5.38
N PHE A 26 -6.77 4.75 5.13
CA PHE A 26 -6.84 4.16 3.80
C PHE A 26 -8.21 3.56 3.51
N GLU A 27 -8.73 3.89 2.34
CA GLU A 27 -9.93 3.30 1.77
C GLU A 27 -9.56 2.14 0.85
N PHE A 28 -10.28 1.02 0.98
CA PHE A 28 -9.98 -0.21 0.26
C PHE A 28 -10.96 -0.45 -0.87
N PHE A 29 -10.40 -0.82 -2.02
CA PHE A 29 -11.12 -1.15 -3.25
C PHE A 29 -10.70 -2.53 -3.70
N ASN A 30 -11.67 -3.36 -4.11
CA ASN A 30 -11.34 -4.61 -4.76
C ASN A 30 -10.86 -4.32 -6.19
N LEU A 31 -9.80 -4.98 -6.63
CA LEU A 31 -9.30 -4.90 -7.99
C LEU A 31 -9.75 -6.14 -8.77
N ASN A 32 -10.19 -5.98 -10.02
CA ASN A 32 -10.55 -7.12 -10.87
C ASN A 32 -9.38 -8.09 -11.13
N TYR A 33 -8.13 -7.60 -11.06
CA TYR A 33 -6.92 -8.38 -11.34
C TYR A 33 -5.86 -8.34 -10.21
N GLY A 34 -6.14 -7.68 -9.09
CA GLY A 34 -5.31 -7.65 -7.88
C GLY A 34 -6.08 -8.17 -6.67
N PHE A 35 -5.41 -8.44 -5.55
CA PHE A 35 -6.14 -8.80 -4.32
C PHE A 35 -6.94 -7.61 -3.81
N TRP A 36 -6.32 -6.43 -3.74
CA TRP A 36 -6.96 -5.16 -3.37
C TRP A 36 -6.08 -3.96 -3.70
N ARG A 37 -6.71 -2.79 -3.75
CA ARG A 37 -6.07 -1.47 -3.76
C ARG A 37 -6.47 -0.73 -2.50
N ALA A 38 -5.55 0.03 -1.92
CA ALA A 38 -5.83 0.95 -0.84
C ALA A 38 -5.38 2.35 -1.23
N THR A 39 -6.19 3.38 -0.98
CA THR A 39 -5.80 4.76 -1.27
C THR A 39 -6.09 5.68 -0.09
N ASN A 40 -5.29 6.71 0.08
CA ASN A 40 -5.62 7.88 0.89
C ASN A 40 -5.23 9.15 0.12
N ASN A 41 -5.44 10.33 0.72
CA ASN A 41 -5.17 11.63 0.08
C ASN A 41 -3.75 11.81 -0.48
N LYS A 42 -2.78 10.97 -0.08
CA LYS A 42 -1.37 11.10 -0.44
C LYS A 42 -0.77 9.88 -1.13
N HIS A 43 -1.36 8.69 -0.99
CA HIS A 43 -0.75 7.43 -1.40
C HIS A 43 -1.74 6.47 -2.06
N ILE A 44 -1.19 5.63 -2.92
CA ILE A 44 -1.87 4.53 -3.59
C ILE A 44 -1.06 3.26 -3.32
N LEU A 45 -1.71 2.25 -2.76
CA LEU A 45 -1.15 0.92 -2.51
C LEU A 45 -1.90 -0.09 -3.37
N SER A 46 -1.19 -0.90 -4.13
CA SER A 46 -1.76 -1.96 -4.96
C SER A 46 -1.14 -3.31 -4.61
N PHE A 47 -1.95 -4.24 -4.12
CA PHE A 47 -1.50 -5.59 -3.76
C PHE A 47 -1.89 -6.60 -4.85
N TYR A 48 -0.88 -7.28 -5.41
CA TYR A 48 -1.02 -8.17 -6.57
C TYR A 48 -1.00 -9.65 -6.19
N LYS A 49 -1.54 -10.49 -7.08
CA LYS A 49 -1.67 -11.95 -6.85
C LYS A 49 -0.35 -12.69 -6.62
N ASN A 50 0.76 -12.11 -7.04
CA ASN A 50 2.11 -12.63 -6.84
C ASN A 50 2.72 -12.27 -5.47
N GLY A 51 1.95 -11.63 -4.57
CA GLY A 51 2.42 -11.21 -3.25
C GLY A 51 3.16 -9.88 -3.23
N ASN A 52 3.29 -9.21 -4.38
CA ASN A 52 3.93 -7.90 -4.44
C ASN A 52 2.94 -6.79 -4.06
N LEU A 53 3.39 -5.89 -3.19
CA LEU A 53 2.74 -4.62 -2.88
C LEU A 53 3.49 -3.50 -3.59
N LEU A 54 2.77 -2.74 -4.41
CA LEU A 54 3.24 -1.50 -5.01
C LEU A 54 2.74 -0.31 -4.19
N ILE A 55 3.64 0.55 -3.74
CA ILE A 55 3.34 1.76 -2.97
C ILE A 55 3.75 2.97 -3.81
N GLN A 56 2.81 3.88 -4.07
CA GLN A 56 3.04 5.06 -4.88
C GLN A 56 2.53 6.30 -4.14
N GLY A 57 3.34 7.36 -4.11
CA GLY A 57 2.93 8.62 -3.47
C GLY A 57 4.11 9.49 -3.11
N LYS A 58 3.87 10.45 -2.22
CA LYS A 58 4.89 11.29 -1.58
C LYS A 58 5.13 10.78 -0.16
N GLU A 59 6.33 10.99 0.39
CA GLU A 59 6.64 10.62 1.79
C GLU A 59 6.36 9.14 2.10
N ILE A 60 6.62 8.23 1.14
CA ILE A 60 6.26 6.82 1.26
C ILE A 60 7.04 6.08 2.36
N ASP A 61 8.14 6.67 2.86
CA ASP A 61 9.00 6.09 3.90
C ASP A 61 8.19 5.68 5.15
N LYS A 62 7.22 6.52 5.55
CA LYS A 62 6.32 6.21 6.69
C LYS A 62 5.48 4.95 6.46
N ILE A 63 5.10 4.68 5.21
CA ILE A 63 4.34 3.47 4.85
C ILE A 63 5.29 2.27 4.77
N VAL A 64 6.51 2.47 4.28
CA VAL A 64 7.53 1.42 4.21
C VAL A 64 7.94 0.98 5.61
N ASP A 65 8.10 1.91 6.56
CA ASP A 65 8.40 1.59 7.96
C ASP A 65 7.32 0.71 8.63
N MET A 66 6.06 0.80 8.18
CA MET A 66 4.97 -0.07 8.70
C MET A 66 5.04 -1.51 8.18
N LEU A 67 5.93 -1.80 7.20
CA LEU A 67 6.11 -3.15 6.67
C LEU A 67 7.15 -3.97 7.45
N ILE A 68 7.97 -3.33 8.30
CA ILE A 68 9.07 -3.93 9.08
C ILE A 68 8.58 -4.21 10.50
#